data_AF-A0A8S1X6J0-F1
#
_entry.id   AF-A0A8S1X6J0-F1
#
_cell.length_a   1.000
_cell.length_b   1.000
_cell.length_c   1.000
_cell.angle_alpha   90.00
_cell.angle_beta   90.00
_cell.angle_gamma   90.00
#
_symmetry.space_group_name_H-M   'P 1'
#
loop_
_entity.id
_entity.type
_entity.pdbx_description
1 polymer ?
#
loop_
_entity_poly.entity_id
_entity_poly.type
_entity_poly.pdbx_seq_one_letter_code
_entity_poly.pdbx_strand_id
1 'polypeptide(L)'
;MDNQAEGLQQQEKEQGAQEQEDKQGDQLSKNQIRNQKKKEKKKKLKEQNQEIIQQVEEEIKAKLNLTEAEQTDLEIAWCIKQIKLGLTQKLTPEEIKISMSMIELLESDQVPLVKKRMAMKSSFGDYRKLMKQYK
;
A
#
# COMPACT_ATOMS: atom_id res chain seq x y z
N MET A 1 -70.58 38.39 -52.58
CA MET A 1 -70.22 39.79 -52.32
C MET A 1 -70.13 39.93 -50.83
N ASP A 2 -68.91 40.20 -50.36
CA ASP A 2 -68.59 40.94 -49.14
C ASP A 2 -69.04 40.35 -47.79
N ASN A 3 -68.37 40.54 -46.67
CA ASN A 3 -67.00 40.83 -46.29
C ASN A 3 -67.04 40.67 -44.75
N GLN A 4 -65.92 40.26 -44.15
CA GLN A 4 -65.51 40.43 -42.75
C GLN A 4 -66.55 40.65 -41.63
N ALA A 5 -66.45 39.83 -40.58
CA ALA A 5 -66.57 40.30 -39.20
C ALA A 5 -65.70 39.42 -38.27
N GLU A 6 -64.63 40.01 -37.75
CA GLU A 6 -63.92 39.55 -36.56
C GLU A 6 -64.80 39.73 -35.31
N GLY A 7 -64.69 38.81 -34.36
CA GLY A 7 -65.39 38.89 -33.08
C GLY A 7 -64.83 37.91 -32.08
N LEU A 8 -63.96 38.42 -31.20
CA LEU A 8 -63.55 37.83 -29.93
C LEU A 8 -64.77 37.32 -29.15
N GLN A 9 -64.71 36.11 -28.58
CA GLN A 9 -64.61 35.88 -27.13
C GLN A 9 -64.90 34.42 -26.78
N GLN A 10 -63.93 33.87 -26.04
CA GLN A 10 -63.92 32.68 -25.18
C GLN A 10 -65.27 31.99 -24.92
N GLN A 11 -65.35 30.76 -25.43
CA GLN A 11 -66.18 29.65 -24.98
C GLN A 11 -65.13 28.59 -24.52
N GLU A 12 -65.14 28.05 -23.31
CA GLU A 12 -65.91 26.87 -22.87
C GLU A 12 -65.40 26.50 -21.46
N LYS A 13 -66.28 26.29 -20.46
CA LYS A 13 -66.78 24.98 -19.98
C LYS A 13 -65.67 24.10 -19.37
N GLU A 14 -65.84 23.29 -18.34
CA GLU A 14 -66.96 22.70 -17.57
C GLU A 14 -66.26 22.09 -16.33
N GLN A 15 -66.77 22.25 -15.12
CA GLN A 15 -67.62 21.28 -14.40
C GLN A 15 -67.07 19.83 -14.27
N GLY A 16 -67.15 19.33 -13.03
CA GLY A 16 -67.25 17.90 -12.69
C GLY A 16 -65.90 17.22 -12.41
N ALA A 17 -65.44 17.06 -11.17
CA ALA A 17 -65.95 16.12 -10.15
C ALA A 17 -66.12 14.68 -10.67
N GLN A 18 -65.15 13.80 -10.40
CA GLN A 18 -65.35 12.69 -9.47
C GLN A 18 -64.05 11.93 -9.19
N GLU A 19 -63.89 11.62 -7.91
CA GLU A 19 -62.80 10.90 -7.27
C GLU A 19 -62.69 9.46 -7.76
N GLN A 20 -61.45 8.97 -7.83
CA GLN A 20 -61.11 7.61 -7.43
C GLN A 20 -59.72 7.62 -6.79
N GLU A 21 -59.69 7.28 -5.50
CA GLU A 21 -58.52 7.00 -4.71
C GLU A 21 -57.70 5.86 -5.33
N ASP A 22 -56.37 5.99 -5.40
CA ASP A 22 -55.49 5.02 -4.74
C ASP A 22 -54.01 5.45 -4.81
N LYS A 23 -53.44 5.65 -3.62
CA LYS A 23 -52.11 5.22 -3.18
C LYS A 23 -50.96 5.30 -4.20
N GLN A 24 -50.21 6.41 -4.18
CA GLN A 24 -48.81 6.36 -4.59
C GLN A 24 -47.94 7.42 -3.90
N GLY A 25 -47.75 7.23 -2.59
CA GLY A 25 -46.92 8.09 -1.77
C GLY A 25 -45.75 7.36 -1.11
N ASP A 26 -45.03 6.45 -1.77
CA ASP A 26 -43.73 5.96 -1.21
C ASP A 26 -42.83 5.18 -2.20
N GLN A 27 -42.48 5.72 -3.37
CA GLN A 27 -41.51 5.03 -4.27
C GLN A 27 -40.33 5.87 -4.78
N LEU A 28 -40.20 7.15 -4.42
CA LEU A 28 -39.07 7.98 -4.89
C LEU A 28 -37.85 7.99 -3.95
N SER A 29 -37.95 7.46 -2.72
CA SER A 29 -36.89 7.55 -1.69
C SER A 29 -35.81 6.44 -1.76
N LYS A 30 -36.15 5.23 -2.23
CA LYS A 30 -35.25 4.05 -2.17
C LYS A 30 -34.07 4.11 -3.16
N ASN A 31 -34.26 4.71 -4.34
CA ASN A 31 -33.21 4.80 -5.37
C ASN A 31 -32.15 5.87 -5.08
N GLN A 32 -32.51 6.97 -4.40
CA GLN A 32 -31.57 8.01 -4.01
C GLN A 32 -30.60 7.52 -2.91
N ILE A 33 -31.11 6.78 -1.92
CA ILE A 33 -30.31 6.17 -0.84
C ILE A 33 -29.31 5.13 -1.40
N ARG A 34 -29.72 4.33 -2.40
CA ARG A 34 -28.86 3.29 -3.01
C ARG A 34 -27.69 3.89 -3.79
N ASN A 35 -27.91 5.01 -4.49
CA ASN A 35 -26.85 5.72 -5.21
C ASN A 35 -25.86 6.42 -4.25
N GLN A 36 -26.34 6.95 -3.11
CA GLN A 36 -25.48 7.51 -2.08
C GLN A 36 -24.56 6.43 -1.45
N LYS A 37 -25.11 5.25 -1.07
CA LYS A 37 -24.31 4.14 -0.53
C LYS A 37 -23.24 3.62 -1.51
N LYS A 38 -23.54 3.58 -2.82
CA LYS A 38 -22.57 3.17 -3.85
C LYS A 38 -21.47 4.22 -4.05
N LYS A 39 -21.80 5.51 -3.92
CA LYS A 39 -20.85 6.62 -4.00
C LYS A 39 -19.91 6.65 -2.78
N GLU A 40 -20.41 6.38 -1.58
CA GLU A 40 -19.60 6.27 -0.37
C GLU A 40 -18.66 5.07 -0.38
N LYS A 41 -19.12 3.89 -0.83
CA LYS A 41 -18.25 2.70 -0.96
C LYS A 41 -17.13 2.91 -1.96
N LYS A 42 -17.39 3.63 -3.07
CA LYS A 42 -16.37 4.00 -4.07
C LYS A 42 -15.38 5.05 -3.53
N LYS A 43 -15.83 5.95 -2.65
CA LYS A 43 -14.98 6.95 -1.97
C LYS A 43 -14.04 6.27 -0.97
N LYS A 44 -14.57 5.41 -0.10
CA LYS A 44 -13.77 4.64 0.86
C LYS A 44 -12.72 3.74 0.20
N LEU A 45 -13.07 3.09 -0.92
CA LEU A 45 -12.11 2.27 -1.66
C LEU A 45 -11.00 3.11 -2.32
N LYS A 46 -11.31 4.34 -2.74
CA LYS A 46 -10.29 5.26 -3.28
C LYS A 46 -9.35 5.76 -2.18
N GLU A 47 -9.90 6.12 -1.01
CA GLU A 47 -9.12 6.53 0.16
C GLU A 47 -8.21 5.40 0.64
N GLN A 48 -8.74 4.18 0.77
CA GLN A 48 -7.97 3.00 1.16
C GLN A 48 -6.86 2.67 0.15
N ASN A 49 -7.14 2.73 -1.16
CA ASN A 49 -6.11 2.53 -2.18
C ASN A 49 -5.05 3.64 -2.15
N GLN A 50 -5.43 4.87 -1.82
CA GLN A 50 -4.51 6.01 -1.74
C GLN A 50 -3.60 5.89 -0.51
N GLU A 51 -4.11 5.44 0.64
CA GLU A 51 -3.30 5.12 1.83
C GLU A 51 -2.31 3.98 1.55
N ILE A 52 -2.73 2.92 0.85
CA ILE A 52 -1.84 1.81 0.47
C ILE A 52 -0.73 2.31 -0.45
N ILE A 53 -1.05 3.14 -1.45
CA ILE A 53 -0.05 3.72 -2.35
C ILE A 53 0.95 4.58 -1.57
N GLN A 54 0.48 5.41 -0.64
CA GLN A 54 1.34 6.23 0.22
C GLN A 54 2.25 5.39 1.11
N GLN A 55 1.73 4.33 1.75
CA GLN A 55 2.54 3.41 2.56
C GLN A 55 3.62 2.72 1.73
N VAL A 56 3.29 2.27 0.51
CA VAL A 56 4.24 1.63 -0.40
C VAL A 56 5.28 2.63 -0.89
N GLU A 57 4.90 3.88 -1.20
CA GLU A 57 5.82 4.94 -1.59
C GLU A 57 6.77 5.33 -0.47
N GLU A 58 6.29 5.41 0.77
CA GLU A 58 7.12 5.67 1.96
C GLU A 58 8.09 4.52 2.24
N GLU A 59 7.65 3.27 2.08
CA GLU A 59 8.51 2.10 2.24
C GLU A 59 9.58 2.01 1.13
N ILE A 60 9.22 2.35 -0.11
CA ILE A 60 10.15 2.46 -1.23
C ILE A 60 11.13 3.61 -1.00
N LYS A 61 10.65 4.76 -0.57
CA LYS A 61 11.48 5.94 -0.26
C LYS A 61 12.43 5.66 0.91
N ALA A 62 11.97 4.97 1.94
CA ALA A 62 12.83 4.52 3.05
C ALA A 62 13.90 3.52 2.54
N LYS A 63 13.55 2.60 1.65
CA LYS A 63 14.51 1.68 1.02
C LYS A 63 15.50 2.37 0.08
N LEU A 64 15.10 3.47 -0.56
CA LEU A 64 15.95 4.26 -1.48
C LEU A 64 16.81 5.31 -0.75
N ASN A 65 16.42 5.73 0.44
CA ASN A 65 17.13 6.75 1.23
C ASN A 65 18.06 6.18 2.31
N LEU A 66 18.29 4.85 2.32
CA LEU A 66 19.31 4.27 3.19
C LEU A 66 20.65 4.89 2.84
N THR A 67 21.27 5.52 3.83
CA THR A 67 22.64 6.00 3.73
C THR A 67 23.59 4.83 3.52
N GLU A 68 24.78 5.09 2.96
CA GLU A 68 25.80 4.04 2.80
C GLU A 68 26.13 3.36 4.15
N ALA A 69 26.06 4.12 5.25
CA ALA A 69 26.24 3.63 6.60
C ALA A 69 25.15 2.61 6.97
N GLU A 70 23.87 2.96 6.83
CA GLU A 70 22.77 2.06 7.16
C GLU A 70 22.76 0.81 6.26
N GLN A 71 23.07 0.96 4.97
CA GLN A 71 23.22 -0.20 4.08
C GLN A 71 24.35 -1.11 4.55
N THR A 72 25.47 -0.54 4.96
CA THR A 72 26.61 -1.29 5.48
C THR A 72 26.23 -2.01 6.78
N ASP A 73 25.48 -1.37 7.67
CA ASP A 73 25.03 -1.98 8.93
C ASP A 73 24.07 -3.14 8.67
N LEU A 74 23.17 -3.01 7.69
CA LEU A 74 22.31 -4.10 7.24
C LEU A 74 23.13 -5.27 6.65
N GLU A 75 24.17 -4.98 5.88
CA GLU A 75 25.09 -5.98 5.33
C GLU A 75 25.80 -6.75 6.45
N ILE A 76 26.31 -6.05 7.46
CA ILE A 76 26.97 -6.62 8.63
C ILE A 76 25.99 -7.48 9.44
N ALA A 77 24.81 -6.95 9.74
CA ALA A 77 23.77 -7.65 10.50
C ALA A 77 23.32 -8.93 9.79
N TRP A 78 23.17 -8.88 8.46
CA TRP A 78 22.85 -10.07 7.67
C TRP A 78 23.96 -11.12 7.75
N CYS A 79 25.23 -10.72 7.63
CA CYS A 79 26.36 -11.65 7.75
C CYS A 79 26.40 -12.30 9.14
N ILE A 80 26.24 -11.52 10.22
CA ILE A 80 26.17 -12.05 11.59
C ILE A 80 25.04 -13.08 11.72
N LYS A 81 23.87 -12.78 11.16
CA LYS A 81 22.73 -13.72 11.14
C LYS A 81 23.09 -15.02 10.43
N GLN A 82 23.75 -14.96 9.27
CA GLN A 82 24.18 -16.16 8.56
C GLN A 82 25.20 -16.98 9.35
N ILE A 83 26.16 -16.34 10.03
CA ILE A 83 27.12 -17.05 10.89
C ILE A 83 26.38 -17.76 12.04
N LYS A 84 25.47 -17.06 12.72
CA LYS A 84 24.68 -17.62 13.83
C LYS A 84 23.78 -18.79 13.37
N LEU A 85 23.24 -18.73 12.15
CA LEU A 85 22.50 -19.85 11.55
C LEU A 85 23.42 -21.02 11.17
N GLY A 86 24.63 -20.76 10.68
CA GLY A 86 25.62 -21.80 10.39
C GLY A 86 26.05 -22.56 11.65
N LEU A 87 26.16 -21.86 12.79
CA LEU A 87 26.50 -22.44 14.09
C LEU A 87 25.47 -23.44 14.63
N THR A 88 24.25 -23.49 14.10
CA THR A 88 23.26 -24.51 14.50
C THR A 88 23.54 -25.87 13.86
N GLN A 89 24.44 -25.94 12.88
CA GLN A 89 24.84 -27.18 12.22
C GLN A 89 26.05 -27.82 12.94
N LYS A 90 26.35 -29.08 12.61
CA LYS A 90 27.52 -29.78 13.17
C LYS A 90 28.81 -29.22 12.56
N LEU A 91 29.39 -28.20 13.19
CA LEU A 91 30.70 -27.65 12.86
C LEU A 91 31.80 -28.25 13.75
N THR A 92 33.02 -28.25 13.25
CA THR A 92 34.21 -28.56 14.05
C THR A 92 34.47 -27.47 15.09
N PRO A 93 35.15 -27.78 16.22
CA PRO A 93 35.49 -26.78 17.24
C PRO A 93 36.29 -25.58 16.68
N GLU A 94 37.09 -25.81 15.66
CA GLU A 94 37.89 -24.77 14.99
C GLU A 94 37.00 -23.84 14.17
N GLU A 95 36.06 -24.38 13.39
CA GLU A 95 35.09 -23.57 12.64
C GLU A 95 34.16 -22.77 13.56
N ILE A 96 33.79 -23.33 14.71
CA ILE A 96 33.03 -22.62 15.75
C ILE A 96 33.84 -21.43 16.26
N LYS A 97 35.12 -21.64 16.60
CA LYS A 97 36.00 -20.56 17.09
C LYS A 97 36.17 -19.45 16.05
N ILE A 98 36.36 -19.82 14.78
CA ILE A 98 36.45 -18.87 13.66
C ILE A 98 35.13 -18.10 13.51
N SER A 99 33.99 -18.77 13.63
CA SER A 99 32.68 -18.15 13.53
C SER A 99 32.43 -17.16 14.68
N MET A 100 32.82 -17.52 15.91
CA MET A 100 32.71 -16.63 17.07
C MET A 100 33.62 -15.40 16.93
N SER A 101 34.89 -15.58 16.55
CA SER A 101 35.81 -14.45 16.34
C SER A 101 35.35 -13.52 15.22
N MET A 102 34.73 -14.08 14.18
CA MET A 102 34.12 -13.31 13.11
C MET A 102 32.93 -12.48 13.59
N ILE A 103 32.06 -13.04 14.44
CA ILE A 103 30.96 -12.29 15.06
C ILE A 103 31.51 -11.13 15.90
N GLU A 104 32.50 -11.38 16.76
CA GLU A 104 33.14 -10.35 17.59
C GLU A 104 33.76 -9.23 16.73
N LEU A 105 34.44 -9.60 15.63
CA LEU A 105 35.03 -8.64 14.68
C LEU A 105 33.97 -7.74 14.03
N LEU A 106 32.82 -8.32 13.66
CA LEU A 106 31.73 -7.61 13.00
C LEU A 106 30.94 -6.73 13.96
N GLU A 107 30.72 -7.19 15.19
CA GLU A 107 30.01 -6.45 16.25
C GLU A 107 30.88 -5.33 16.87
N SER A 108 32.21 -5.41 16.77
CA SER A 108 33.09 -4.39 17.36
C SER A 108 33.09 -3.06 16.58
N ASP A 109 32.76 -1.96 17.25
CA ASP A 109 32.86 -0.60 16.68
C ASP A 109 34.30 -0.10 16.50
N GLN A 110 35.25 -0.75 17.18
CA GLN A 110 36.67 -0.41 17.12
C GLN A 110 37.34 -0.95 15.84
N VAL A 111 36.69 -1.88 15.15
CA VAL A 111 37.23 -2.53 13.95
C VAL A 111 36.92 -1.65 12.73
N PRO A 112 37.94 -1.20 11.98
CA PRO A 112 37.72 -0.43 10.77
C PRO A 112 36.86 -1.17 9.76
N LEU A 113 35.95 -0.45 9.11
CA LEU A 113 34.98 -1.02 8.16
C LEU A 113 35.64 -1.85 7.04
N VAL A 114 36.83 -1.44 6.57
CA VAL A 114 37.58 -2.19 5.55
C VAL A 114 37.88 -3.62 6.02
N LYS A 115 38.29 -3.79 7.28
CA LYS A 115 38.56 -5.11 7.86
C LYS A 115 37.29 -5.94 7.98
N LYS A 116 36.17 -5.33 8.43
CA LYS A 116 34.85 -5.99 8.45
C LYS A 116 34.46 -6.50 7.06
N ARG A 117 34.57 -5.65 6.03
CA ARG A 117 34.28 -6.00 4.63
C ARG A 117 35.19 -7.12 4.10
N MET A 118 36.48 -7.09 4.41
CA MET A 118 37.41 -8.15 4.02
C MET A 118 37.03 -9.50 4.62
N ALA A 119 36.71 -9.52 5.91
CA ALA A 119 36.33 -10.73 6.60
C ALA A 119 35.01 -11.28 6.03
N MET A 120 33.99 -10.43 5.84
CA MET A 120 32.72 -10.83 5.23
C MET A 120 32.93 -11.42 3.83
N LYS A 121 33.80 -10.79 3.02
CA LYS A 121 34.13 -11.29 1.68
C LYS A 121 34.90 -12.61 1.72
N SER A 122 35.79 -12.80 2.69
CA SER A 122 36.55 -14.05 2.83
C SER A 122 35.65 -15.23 3.20
N SER A 123 34.65 -15.01 4.06
CA SER A 123 33.74 -16.08 4.50
C SER A 123 32.57 -16.34 3.53
N PHE A 124 31.98 -15.28 2.97
CA PHE A 124 30.75 -15.36 2.18
C PHE A 124 30.92 -15.03 0.70
N GLY A 125 32.10 -14.59 0.27
CA GLY A 125 32.29 -14.08 -1.09
C GLY A 125 31.50 -12.80 -1.33
N ASP A 126 30.68 -12.77 -2.38
CA ASP A 126 29.80 -11.64 -2.68
C ASP A 126 28.49 -11.74 -1.84
N TYR A 127 28.60 -11.36 -0.57
CA TYR A 127 27.48 -11.34 0.37
C TYR A 127 26.34 -10.41 -0.06
N ARG A 128 26.61 -9.35 -0.84
CA ARG A 128 25.57 -8.45 -1.35
C ARG A 128 24.67 -9.17 -2.37
N LYS A 129 25.27 -10.01 -3.21
CA LYS A 129 24.50 -10.87 -4.12
C LYS A 129 23.71 -11.91 -3.34
N LEU A 130 24.31 -12.52 -2.31
CA LEU A 130 23.60 -13.47 -1.44
C LEU A 130 22.39 -12.81 -0.75
N MET A 131 22.55 -11.63 -0.16
CA MET A 131 21.43 -10.89 0.45
C MET A 131 20.25 -10.66 -0.48
N LYS A 132 20.50 -10.46 -1.79
CA LYS A 132 19.45 -10.30 -2.80
C LYS A 132 18.78 -11.62 -3.18
N GLN A 133 19.49 -12.74 -3.08
CA GLN A 133 18.95 -14.08 -3.37
C GLN A 133 18.08 -14.61 -2.23
N TYR A 134 18.42 -14.25 -0.99
CA TYR A 134 17.67 -14.63 0.22
C TYR A 134 16.47 -13.70 0.51
N LYS A 135 15.99 -12.95 -0.50
CA LYS A 135 14.82 -12.06 -0.39
C LYS A 135 13.54 -12.76 -0.81
#